data_AF-A0A9N9I981-F1
#
_entry.id   AF-A0A9N9I981-F1
#
_cell.length_a   1.000
_cell.length_b   1.000
_cell.length_c   1.000
_cell.angle_alpha   90.00
_cell.angle_beta   90.00
_cell.angle_gamma   90.00
#
_symmetry.space_group_name_H-M   'P 1'
#
loop_
_entity.id
_entity.type
_entity.pdbx_description
1 polymer ?
#
loop_
_entity_poly.entity_id
_entity_poly.type
_entity_poly.pdbx_seq_one_letter_code
_entity_poly.pdbx_strand_id
1 'polypeptide(L)'
;MSPREPVKLLTFLGLRGWATPLVFLSNENVNDEFMLHERIKQLKEDLTKNQKNLTTIEYNKRRAVYEYLVRLDSSDGKIKASNEAACVVCISPKQYLSQKIHFLAEFYLYYKSFPITQYGQHQKYHQLIDDEDIALQYKKWICKELEANRISPTGFMQYVNDYILPECIGGFQKKICLQTVKRWLDILGCKCREYKKRMYFDGHELEDVVAYRSVFLDRLRTLEQRIATYKGESMIKVLPILNEREQELVFVTHDECIFYSNDRKKRIWVHDVEMPLQKKGNGRSIIVSEFLTEECGQLKLTDRKVEMYPDVLAEARCYFMPRCPYHIKNEFRTWENQPVMRSTTFFDSDENKKIQQIVFGENYEDPTMRGKLKGLRLVLKERRLWKKELHLECK
;
A
#
# COMPACT_ATOMS: atom_id res chain seq x y z
N MET A 1 -62.01 -13.10 28.32
CA MET A 1 -61.10 -12.79 29.44
C MET A 1 -59.69 -12.79 28.90
N SER A 2 -58.91 -11.72 28.74
CA SER A 2 -58.98 -10.28 28.99
C SER A 2 -58.27 -9.62 27.76
N PRO A 3 -58.77 -8.52 27.17
CA PRO A 3 -58.06 -7.84 26.09
C PRO A 3 -56.89 -7.02 26.66
N ARG A 4 -55.69 -7.24 26.13
CA ARG A 4 -54.50 -6.42 26.43
C ARG A 4 -54.68 -5.04 25.81
N GLU A 5 -54.45 -4.03 26.64
CA GLU A 5 -54.51 -2.61 26.33
C GLU A 5 -53.61 -2.21 25.15
N PRO A 6 -54.02 -1.26 24.31
CA PRO A 6 -53.15 -0.69 23.28
C PRO A 6 -52.08 0.19 23.94
N VAL A 7 -50.82 -0.22 23.76
CA VAL A 7 -49.63 0.57 24.14
C VAL A 7 -49.66 1.88 23.37
N LYS A 8 -49.66 2.98 24.11
CA LYS A 8 -49.68 4.36 23.63
C LYS A 8 -48.55 4.60 22.63
N LEU A 9 -48.90 4.93 21.39
CA LEU A 9 -48.03 5.59 20.42
C LEU A 9 -47.60 6.94 21.03
N LEU A 10 -46.40 6.99 21.59
CA LEU A 10 -45.70 8.24 21.85
C LEU A 10 -45.34 8.85 20.49
N THR A 11 -46.23 9.71 20.03
CA THR A 11 -45.92 10.75 19.07
C THR A 11 -44.75 11.56 19.64
N PHE A 12 -43.56 11.38 19.09
CA PHE A 12 -42.45 12.32 19.27
C PHE A 12 -42.82 13.62 18.54
N LEU A 13 -43.68 14.41 19.19
CA LEU A 13 -43.75 15.84 18.97
C LEU A 13 -42.34 16.38 19.17
N GLY A 14 -41.80 17.00 18.12
CA GLY A 14 -40.53 17.70 18.14
C GLY A 14 -40.55 18.76 19.24
N LEU A 15 -40.04 18.38 20.40
CA LEU A 15 -39.78 19.30 21.49
C LEU A 15 -38.66 20.23 21.03
N ARG A 16 -39.05 21.48 20.82
CA ARG A 16 -38.18 22.65 20.84
C ARG A 16 -37.33 22.58 22.10
N GLY A 17 -36.11 22.09 21.98
CA GLY A 17 -35.06 22.27 22.98
C GLY A 17 -34.60 23.72 22.93
N TRP A 18 -35.37 24.62 23.53
CA TRP A 18 -34.83 25.91 23.96
C TRP A 18 -33.97 25.58 25.17
N ALA A 19 -32.64 25.67 25.00
CA ALA A 19 -31.74 25.71 26.14
C ALA A 19 -32.25 26.78 27.10
N THR A 20 -32.49 26.39 28.34
CA THR A 20 -32.89 27.26 29.44
C THR A 20 -31.91 28.44 29.54
N PRO A 21 -32.38 29.69 29.68
CA PRO A 21 -31.50 30.80 29.98
C PRO A 21 -30.95 30.60 31.39
N LEU A 22 -29.64 30.39 31.50
CA LEU A 22 -28.95 30.48 32.78
C LEU A 22 -29.02 31.94 33.23
N VAL A 23 -29.59 32.14 34.42
CA VAL A 23 -29.80 33.43 35.07
C VAL A 23 -28.62 33.72 36.01
N PHE A 24 -28.19 35.00 36.06
CA PHE A 24 -27.31 35.67 37.05
C PHE A 24 -25.79 35.40 36.92
N LEU A 25 -24.88 36.40 36.98
CA LEU A 25 -24.64 37.42 38.02
C LEU A 25 -24.00 38.72 37.49
N SER A 26 -24.19 39.78 38.28
CA SER A 26 -23.69 41.15 38.22
C SER A 26 -22.18 41.35 38.47
N ASN A 27 -21.67 42.47 37.91
CA ASN A 27 -20.42 43.21 38.21
C ASN A 27 -19.08 42.70 37.65
N GLU A 28 -18.82 42.94 36.35
CA GLU A 28 -17.47 43.11 35.77
C GLU A 28 -17.46 44.10 34.57
N ASN A 29 -17.95 45.32 34.74
CA ASN A 29 -18.15 46.25 33.60
C ASN A 29 -16.87 46.62 32.82
N VAL A 30 -15.68 46.54 33.40
CA VAL A 30 -14.42 46.93 32.71
C VAL A 30 -13.85 45.78 31.86
N ASN A 31 -14.07 44.53 32.28
CA ASN A 31 -13.55 43.34 31.59
C ASN A 31 -14.40 43.01 30.35
N ASP A 32 -15.72 43.21 30.45
CA ASP A 32 -16.67 42.96 29.37
C ASP A 32 -16.54 43.95 28.20
N GLU A 33 -16.27 45.23 28.49
CA GLU A 33 -16.10 46.28 27.48
C GLU A 33 -14.79 46.11 26.68
N PHE A 34 -13.69 45.79 27.36
CA PHE A 34 -12.41 45.45 26.73
C PHE A 34 -12.53 44.20 25.83
N MET A 35 -13.22 43.17 26.32
CA MET A 35 -13.47 41.92 25.58
C MET A 35 -14.34 42.15 24.34
N LEU A 36 -15.33 43.04 24.43
CA LEU A 36 -16.17 43.43 23.29
C LEU A 36 -15.34 44.13 22.20
N HIS A 37 -14.48 45.08 22.57
CA HIS A 37 -13.60 45.81 21.65
C HIS A 37 -12.62 44.89 20.93
N GLU A 38 -12.02 43.95 21.66
CA GLU A 38 -11.12 42.94 21.07
C GLU A 38 -11.85 42.07 20.02
N ARG A 39 -13.08 41.64 20.34
CA ARG A 39 -13.92 40.81 19.45
C ARG A 39 -14.36 41.57 18.20
N ILE A 40 -14.70 42.85 18.33
CA ILE A 40 -15.03 43.71 17.19
C ILE A 40 -13.82 43.86 16.27
N LYS A 41 -12.63 44.07 16.84
CA LYS A 41 -11.37 44.15 16.07
C LYS A 41 -11.08 42.84 15.32
N GLN A 42 -11.22 41.69 15.98
CA GLN A 42 -11.07 40.37 15.37
C GLN A 42 -12.01 40.16 14.19
N LEU A 43 -13.31 40.47 14.34
CA LEU A 43 -14.28 40.38 13.25
C LEU A 43 -13.93 41.29 12.07
N LYS A 44 -13.46 42.51 12.34
CA LYS A 44 -13.06 43.46 11.29
C LYS A 44 -11.86 42.95 10.48
N GLU A 45 -10.86 42.39 11.16
CA GLU A 45 -9.72 41.75 10.51
C GLU A 45 -10.13 40.53 9.68
N ASP A 46 -11.03 39.69 10.23
CA ASP A 46 -11.55 38.53 9.52
C ASP A 46 -12.32 38.90 8.25
N LEU A 47 -13.16 39.92 8.31
CA LEU A 47 -13.96 40.39 7.17
C LEU A 47 -13.06 40.99 6.06
N THR A 48 -11.96 41.65 6.42
CA THR A 48 -11.03 42.28 5.47
C THR A 48 -10.06 41.29 4.85
N LYS A 49 -9.47 40.39 5.66
CA LYS A 49 -8.48 39.40 5.20
C LYS A 49 -9.11 38.24 4.43
N ASN A 50 -10.30 37.78 4.84
CA ASN A 50 -10.92 36.54 4.31
C ASN A 50 -12.05 36.78 3.31
N GLN A 51 -12.20 37.99 2.76
CA GLN A 51 -13.29 38.33 1.84
C GLN A 51 -13.36 37.40 0.61
N LYS A 52 -12.22 36.93 0.10
CA LYS A 52 -12.14 36.01 -1.05
C LYS A 52 -12.36 34.53 -0.69
N ASN A 53 -12.27 34.18 0.59
CA ASN A 53 -12.30 32.78 1.06
C ASN A 53 -13.63 32.39 1.70
N LEU A 54 -14.48 33.37 2.05
CA LEU A 54 -15.77 33.14 2.69
C LEU A 54 -16.89 33.03 1.65
N THR A 55 -17.82 32.10 1.87
CA THR A 55 -19.05 32.09 1.07
C THR A 55 -19.89 33.35 1.36
N THR A 56 -20.73 33.78 0.41
CA THR A 56 -21.61 34.95 0.57
C THR A 56 -22.47 34.85 1.84
N ILE A 57 -22.94 33.64 2.16
CA ILE A 57 -23.76 33.38 3.36
C ILE A 57 -22.93 33.57 4.64
N GLU A 58 -21.69 33.06 4.68
CA GLU A 58 -20.81 33.19 5.84
C GLU A 58 -20.35 34.64 6.04
N TYR A 59 -20.00 35.33 4.95
CA TYR A 59 -19.64 36.74 4.98
C TYR A 59 -20.78 37.58 5.54
N ASN A 60 -22.01 37.38 5.04
CA ASN A 60 -23.19 38.10 5.51
C ASN A 60 -23.49 37.83 6.99
N LYS A 61 -23.34 36.59 7.47
CA LYS A 61 -23.49 36.27 8.91
C LYS A 61 -22.47 37.03 9.76
N ARG A 62 -21.19 37.02 9.36
CA ARG A 62 -20.10 37.69 10.08
C ARG A 62 -20.29 39.20 10.08
N ARG A 63 -20.68 39.77 8.93
CA ARG A 63 -20.98 41.20 8.77
C ARG A 63 -22.17 41.60 9.66
N ALA A 64 -23.23 40.80 9.72
CA ALA A 64 -24.39 41.10 10.56
C ALA A 64 -24.02 41.16 12.05
N VAL A 65 -23.17 40.24 12.52
CA VAL A 65 -22.68 40.24 13.91
C VAL A 65 -21.75 41.43 14.17
N TYR A 66 -20.83 41.73 13.25
CA TYR A 66 -19.96 42.91 13.38
C TYR A 66 -20.77 44.22 13.50
N GLU A 67 -21.73 44.44 12.60
CA GLU A 67 -22.60 45.62 12.59
C GLU A 67 -23.47 45.72 13.86
N TYR A 68 -23.86 44.58 14.43
CA TYR A 68 -24.60 44.52 15.68
C TYR A 68 -23.71 44.89 16.88
N LEU A 69 -22.52 44.30 17.00
CA LEU A 69 -21.60 44.56 18.11
C LEU A 69 -21.09 46.01 18.13
N VAL A 70 -20.83 46.61 16.97
CA VAL A 70 -20.42 48.03 16.85
C VAL A 70 -21.54 48.98 17.33
N ARG A 71 -22.81 48.66 17.05
CA ARG A 71 -23.95 49.46 17.49
C ARG A 71 -24.22 49.31 18.98
N LEU A 72 -24.03 48.11 19.52
CA LEU A 72 -24.07 47.89 20.96
C LEU A 72 -23.02 48.72 21.70
N ASP A 73 -21.80 48.80 21.15
CA ASP A 73 -20.71 49.63 21.69
C ASP A 73 -21.06 51.13 21.64
N SER A 74 -21.80 51.56 20.60
CA SER A 74 -22.31 52.93 20.43
C SER A 74 -23.52 53.29 21.31
N SER A 75 -23.83 52.47 22.34
CA SER A 75 -24.96 52.63 23.26
C SER A 75 -26.36 52.46 22.65
N ASP A 76 -26.51 51.81 21.50
CA ASP A 76 -27.83 51.43 21.00
C ASP A 76 -28.42 50.27 21.80
N GLY A 77 -29.71 50.34 22.15
CA GLY A 77 -30.41 49.23 22.78
C GLY A 77 -30.39 47.96 21.91
N LYS A 78 -30.22 46.78 22.53
CA LYS A 78 -30.06 45.48 21.86
C LYS A 78 -31.06 45.23 20.72
N ILE A 79 -32.30 45.64 20.88
CA ILE A 79 -33.36 45.47 19.88
C ILE A 79 -33.11 46.35 18.65
N LYS A 80 -32.83 47.65 18.87
CA LYS A 80 -32.57 48.62 17.80
C LYS A 80 -31.32 48.25 17.00
N ALA A 81 -30.21 47.95 17.70
CA ALA A 81 -28.96 47.53 17.09
C ALA A 81 -29.12 46.30 16.17
N SER A 82 -29.90 45.30 16.59
CA SER A 82 -30.09 44.08 15.82
C SER A 82 -30.97 44.26 14.58
N ASN A 83 -32.01 45.09 14.66
CA ASN A 83 -32.87 45.40 13.52
C ASN A 83 -32.11 46.18 12.46
N GLU A 84 -31.30 47.16 12.87
CA GLU A 84 -30.47 47.93 11.95
C GLU A 84 -29.37 47.06 11.32
N ALA A 85 -28.70 46.21 12.11
CA ALA A 85 -27.73 45.25 11.57
C ALA A 85 -28.36 44.28 10.56
N ALA A 86 -29.62 43.86 10.79
CA ALA A 86 -30.37 43.05 9.85
C ALA A 86 -30.66 43.78 8.53
N CYS A 87 -31.00 45.08 8.60
CA CYS A 87 -31.21 45.94 7.41
C CYS A 87 -29.92 46.17 6.60
N VAL A 88 -28.76 46.22 7.25
CA VAL A 88 -27.46 46.39 6.56
C VAL A 88 -27.11 45.17 5.69
N VAL A 89 -27.53 43.98 6.11
CA VAL A 89 -27.16 42.71 5.46
C VAL A 89 -28.25 42.15 4.56
N CYS A 90 -29.53 42.50 4.80
CA CYS A 90 -30.66 42.02 4.00
C CYS A 90 -31.59 43.17 3.60
N ILE A 91 -31.99 43.16 2.32
CA ILE A 91 -32.89 44.16 1.72
C ILE A 91 -34.27 44.18 2.40
N SER A 92 -34.77 43.02 2.82
CA SER A 92 -36.05 42.88 3.53
C SER A 92 -35.90 41.94 4.73
N PRO A 93 -35.44 42.45 5.89
CA PRO A 93 -35.19 41.63 7.06
C PRO A 93 -36.51 41.16 7.68
N LYS A 94 -36.61 39.84 7.89
CA LYS A 94 -37.71 39.24 8.66
C LYS A 94 -37.39 39.32 10.15
N GLN A 95 -38.41 39.41 11.01
CA GLN A 95 -38.24 39.52 12.47
C GLN A 95 -37.35 38.44 13.10
N TYR A 96 -37.35 37.21 12.56
CA TYR A 96 -36.49 36.12 13.07
C TYR A 96 -34.99 36.38 12.82
N LEU A 97 -34.63 37.23 11.86
CA LEU A 97 -33.24 37.51 11.51
C LEU A 97 -32.55 38.28 12.64
N SER A 98 -33.23 39.25 13.26
CA SER A 98 -32.71 40.01 14.40
C SER A 98 -32.43 39.10 15.60
N GLN A 99 -33.36 38.18 15.91
CA GLN A 99 -33.17 37.16 16.96
C GLN A 99 -32.00 36.22 16.64
N LYS A 100 -31.86 35.84 15.36
CA LYS A 100 -30.73 35.03 14.90
C LYS A 100 -29.40 35.77 15.03
N ILE A 101 -29.37 37.08 14.77
CA ILE A 101 -28.18 37.92 14.96
C ILE A 101 -27.80 37.99 16.44
N HIS A 102 -28.77 38.12 17.36
CA HIS A 102 -28.51 38.04 18.80
C HIS A 102 -27.83 36.72 19.18
N PHE A 103 -28.43 35.60 18.78
CA PHE A 103 -27.87 34.28 19.05
C PHE A 103 -26.45 34.13 18.49
N LEU A 104 -26.23 34.56 17.24
CA LEU A 104 -24.91 34.47 16.61
C LEU A 104 -23.88 35.38 17.28
N ALA A 105 -24.29 36.55 17.75
CA ALA A 105 -23.41 37.49 18.45
C ALA A 105 -23.02 36.96 19.83
N GLU A 106 -23.97 36.46 20.63
CA GLU A 106 -23.68 35.83 21.92
C GLU A 106 -22.77 34.60 21.75
N PHE A 107 -23.06 33.75 20.77
CA PHE A 107 -22.23 32.60 20.45
C PHE A 107 -20.80 33.02 20.06
N TYR A 108 -20.66 34.09 19.27
CA TYR A 108 -19.35 34.59 18.86
C TYR A 108 -18.56 35.21 20.02
N LEU A 109 -19.22 35.97 20.89
CA LEU A 109 -18.57 36.57 22.06
C LEU A 109 -17.96 35.49 22.97
N TYR A 110 -18.71 34.41 23.19
CA TYR A 110 -18.30 33.30 24.05
C TYR A 110 -17.29 32.34 23.38
N TYR A 111 -17.56 31.84 22.17
CA TYR A 111 -16.78 30.77 21.52
C TYR A 111 -15.76 31.25 20.47
N LYS A 112 -15.68 32.55 20.19
CA LYS A 112 -14.85 33.14 19.11
C LYS A 112 -15.07 32.51 17.73
N SER A 113 -16.24 31.91 17.51
CA SER A 113 -16.56 31.13 16.32
C SER A 113 -18.04 31.24 15.98
N PHE A 114 -18.45 30.71 14.83
CA PHE A 114 -19.84 30.66 14.41
C PHE A 114 -20.33 29.21 14.43
N PRO A 115 -21.62 28.96 14.72
CA PRO A 115 -22.16 27.61 14.77
C PRO A 115 -22.12 26.95 13.39
N ILE A 116 -21.59 25.73 13.33
CA ILE A 116 -21.57 24.91 12.13
C ILE A 116 -22.99 24.38 11.89
N THR A 117 -23.57 24.69 10.73
CA THR A 117 -24.90 24.17 10.38
C THR A 117 -24.80 22.74 9.91
N GLN A 118 -25.44 21.81 10.63
CA GLN A 118 -25.66 20.43 10.17
C GLN A 118 -26.87 20.29 9.22
N TYR A 119 -27.49 21.42 8.84
CA TYR A 119 -28.63 21.43 7.92
C TYR A 119 -28.27 20.75 6.60
N GLY A 120 -29.04 19.73 6.23
CA GLY A 120 -28.83 18.94 5.01
C GLY A 120 -27.75 17.86 5.13
N GLN A 121 -27.09 17.72 6.28
CA GLN A 121 -26.16 16.63 6.60
C GLN A 121 -26.86 15.42 7.25
N HIS A 122 -28.18 15.35 7.13
CA HIS A 122 -28.94 14.18 7.57
C HIS A 122 -28.80 13.07 6.53
N GLN A 123 -28.59 11.86 7.02
CA GLN A 123 -28.55 10.68 6.19
C GLN A 123 -29.90 10.50 5.46
N LYS A 124 -29.89 10.64 4.13
CA LYS A 124 -31.12 10.57 3.30
C LYS A 124 -31.65 9.15 3.12
N TYR A 125 -30.78 8.15 3.23
CA TYR A 125 -31.10 6.73 3.05
C TYR A 125 -30.37 5.93 4.12
N HIS A 126 -31.11 5.13 4.89
CA HIS A 126 -30.51 4.18 5.84
C HIS A 126 -29.75 3.12 5.03
N GLN A 127 -28.45 2.95 5.31
CA GLN A 127 -27.64 1.93 4.65
C GLN A 127 -27.77 0.63 5.44
N LEU A 128 -27.59 -0.50 4.77
CA LEU A 128 -27.68 -1.82 5.40
C LEU A 128 -26.63 -2.03 6.51
N ILE A 129 -25.52 -1.30 6.43
CA ILE A 129 -24.44 -1.33 7.43
C ILE A 129 -24.78 -0.57 8.71
N ASP A 130 -25.79 0.30 8.68
CA ASP A 130 -26.21 1.07 9.86
C ASP A 130 -27.15 0.25 10.75
N ASP A 131 -27.68 -0.85 10.23
CA ASP A 131 -28.42 -1.85 11.00
C ASP A 131 -27.44 -2.63 11.88
N GLU A 132 -27.66 -2.57 13.20
CA GLU A 132 -26.74 -3.15 14.19
C GLU A 132 -26.60 -4.67 14.06
N ASP A 133 -27.68 -5.38 13.72
CA ASP A 133 -27.67 -6.83 13.59
C ASP A 133 -26.86 -7.24 12.35
N ILE A 134 -27.03 -6.51 11.25
CA ILE A 134 -26.30 -6.78 10.01
C ILE A 134 -24.82 -6.38 10.15
N ALA A 135 -24.53 -5.26 10.80
CA ALA A 135 -23.17 -4.85 11.12
C ALA A 135 -22.48 -5.91 12.00
N LEU A 136 -23.20 -6.53 12.95
CA LEU A 136 -22.70 -7.63 13.76
C LEU A 136 -22.39 -8.87 12.91
N GLN A 137 -23.24 -9.22 11.94
CA GLN A 137 -22.97 -10.31 11.01
C GLN A 137 -21.71 -10.04 10.15
N TYR A 138 -21.55 -8.80 9.66
CA TYR A 138 -20.35 -8.40 8.92
C TYR A 138 -19.09 -8.52 9.78
N LYS A 139 -19.13 -8.05 11.03
CA LYS A 139 -18.01 -8.17 11.97
C LYS A 139 -17.67 -9.65 12.24
N LYS A 140 -18.66 -10.51 12.45
CA LYS A 140 -18.45 -11.96 12.63
C LYS A 140 -17.74 -12.59 11.43
N TRP A 141 -18.17 -12.25 10.21
CA TRP A 141 -17.50 -12.73 8.99
C TRP A 141 -16.06 -12.22 8.90
N ILE A 142 -15.84 -10.93 9.20
CA ILE A 142 -14.50 -10.32 9.20
C ILE A 142 -13.59 -11.02 10.21
N CYS A 143 -14.04 -11.26 11.45
CA CYS A 143 -13.27 -11.99 12.47
C CYS A 143 -12.86 -13.38 11.99
N LYS A 144 -13.78 -14.13 11.36
CA LYS A 144 -13.49 -15.46 10.81
C LYS A 144 -12.46 -15.42 9.67
N GLU A 145 -12.55 -14.44 8.78
CA GLU A 145 -11.62 -14.31 7.66
C GLU A 145 -10.27 -13.68 8.06
N LEU A 146 -10.22 -12.92 9.16
CA LEU A 146 -8.99 -12.44 9.79
C LEU A 146 -8.14 -13.61 10.29
N GLU A 147 -8.73 -14.55 11.01
CA GLU A 147 -8.04 -15.77 11.47
C GLU A 147 -7.41 -16.53 10.30
N ALA A 148 -8.08 -16.53 9.15
CA ALA A 148 -7.61 -17.17 7.93
C ALA A 148 -6.63 -16.32 7.10
N ASN A 149 -6.39 -15.05 7.45
CA ASN A 149 -5.63 -14.06 6.66
C ASN A 149 -6.15 -13.86 5.22
N ARG A 150 -7.47 -13.88 5.04
CA ARG A 150 -8.11 -13.95 3.71
C ARG A 150 -9.04 -12.79 3.38
N ILE A 151 -9.11 -11.73 4.20
CA ILE A 151 -9.98 -10.59 3.91
C ILE A 151 -9.70 -10.07 2.50
N SER A 152 -10.66 -10.29 1.63
CA SER A 152 -10.67 -9.79 0.26
C SER A 152 -11.99 -9.06 0.04
N PRO A 153 -11.97 -7.84 -0.50
CA PRO A 153 -13.19 -7.12 -0.88
C PRO A 153 -14.09 -7.94 -1.82
N THR A 154 -13.50 -8.77 -2.68
CA THR A 154 -14.27 -9.67 -3.55
C THR A 154 -14.97 -10.78 -2.78
N GLY A 155 -14.29 -11.37 -1.78
CA GLY A 155 -14.89 -12.40 -0.94
C GLY A 155 -16.01 -11.84 -0.07
N PHE A 156 -15.82 -10.64 0.50
CA PHE A 156 -16.86 -9.97 1.27
C PHE A 156 -18.07 -9.62 0.39
N MET A 157 -17.84 -9.14 -0.84
CA MET A 157 -18.92 -8.87 -1.79
C MET A 157 -19.74 -10.12 -2.12
N GLN A 158 -19.09 -11.27 -2.32
CA GLN A 158 -19.78 -12.54 -2.53
C GLN A 158 -20.61 -12.93 -1.30
N TYR A 159 -20.01 -12.88 -0.11
CA TYR A 159 -20.71 -13.16 1.13
C TYR A 159 -21.97 -12.29 1.32
N VAL A 160 -21.86 -10.99 1.12
CA VAL A 160 -22.99 -10.06 1.27
C VAL A 160 -24.08 -10.35 0.23
N ASN A 161 -23.70 -10.53 -1.04
CA ASN A 161 -24.68 -10.76 -2.11
C ASN A 161 -25.37 -12.11 -2.03
N ASP A 162 -24.68 -13.16 -1.58
CA ASP A 162 -25.17 -14.54 -1.63
C ASP A 162 -25.89 -14.94 -0.33
N TYR A 163 -25.54 -14.34 0.82
CA TYR A 163 -26.11 -14.72 2.11
C TYR A 163 -26.93 -13.59 2.75
N ILE A 164 -26.40 -12.37 2.81
CA ILE A 164 -27.00 -11.28 3.60
C ILE A 164 -28.17 -10.63 2.86
N LEU A 165 -27.98 -10.25 1.58
CA LEU A 165 -29.05 -9.61 0.82
C LEU A 165 -30.30 -10.48 0.64
N PRO A 166 -30.20 -11.80 0.37
CA PRO A 166 -31.37 -12.66 0.28
C PRO A 166 -32.15 -12.74 1.59
N GLU A 167 -31.45 -12.79 2.73
CA GLU A 167 -32.05 -12.85 4.06
C GLU A 167 -32.75 -11.54 4.46
N CYS A 168 -32.13 -10.38 4.16
CA CYS A 168 -32.66 -9.08 4.56
C CYS A 168 -33.72 -8.50 3.61
N ILE A 169 -33.64 -8.79 2.32
CA ILE A 169 -34.44 -8.10 1.28
C ILE A 169 -35.43 -9.05 0.59
N GLY A 170 -35.46 -10.34 0.93
CA GLY A 170 -36.48 -11.26 0.39
C GLY A 170 -36.41 -11.45 -1.13
N GLY A 171 -35.20 -11.53 -1.69
CA GLY A 171 -34.98 -11.96 -3.07
C GLY A 171 -34.89 -10.88 -4.16
N PHE A 172 -34.83 -9.58 -3.82
CA PHE A 172 -34.60 -8.54 -4.83
C PHE A 172 -33.16 -8.57 -5.40
N GLN A 173 -33.03 -8.43 -6.73
CA GLN A 173 -31.77 -8.56 -7.48
C GLN A 173 -30.75 -7.41 -7.34
N LYS A 174 -30.86 -6.54 -6.33
CA LYS A 174 -29.92 -5.41 -6.17
C LYS A 174 -28.60 -5.91 -5.58
N LYS A 175 -27.68 -6.33 -6.46
CA LYS A 175 -26.32 -6.69 -6.05
C LYS A 175 -25.52 -5.45 -5.66
N ILE A 176 -24.75 -5.59 -4.59
CA ILE A 176 -23.80 -4.59 -4.15
C ILE A 176 -22.54 -4.69 -5.01
N CYS A 177 -22.00 -3.53 -5.39
CA CYS A 177 -20.76 -3.45 -6.15
C CYS A 177 -19.53 -3.40 -5.23
N LEU A 178 -18.37 -3.73 -5.80
CA LEU A 178 -17.10 -3.75 -5.08
C LEU A 178 -16.76 -2.41 -4.41
N GLN A 179 -17.18 -1.29 -5.00
CA GLN A 179 -16.91 0.05 -4.47
C GLN A 179 -17.65 0.30 -3.16
N THR A 180 -18.92 -0.10 -3.08
CA THR A 180 -19.72 -0.01 -1.85
C THR A 180 -19.13 -0.91 -0.78
N VAL A 181 -18.72 -2.13 -1.13
CA VAL A 181 -18.05 -3.06 -0.22
C VAL A 181 -16.74 -2.49 0.34
N LYS A 182 -15.91 -1.84 -0.48
CA LYS A 182 -14.69 -1.18 0.00
C LYS A 182 -15.00 -0.07 1.00
N ARG A 183 -16.05 0.74 0.74
CA ARG A 183 -16.50 1.78 1.68
C ARG A 183 -16.99 1.15 2.99
N TRP A 184 -17.74 0.06 2.91
CA TRP A 184 -18.24 -0.66 4.07
C TRP A 184 -17.13 -1.29 4.90
N LEU A 185 -16.11 -1.87 4.27
CA LEU A 185 -14.93 -2.36 4.98
C LEU A 185 -14.21 -1.23 5.72
N ASP A 186 -14.08 -0.04 5.12
CA ASP A 186 -13.48 1.12 5.77
C ASP A 186 -14.31 1.61 6.96
N ILE A 187 -15.64 1.66 6.84
CA ILE A 187 -16.58 1.98 7.93
C ILE A 187 -16.46 0.95 9.08
N LEU A 188 -16.26 -0.33 8.75
CA LEU A 188 -16.06 -1.42 9.72
C LEU A 188 -14.65 -1.42 10.32
N GLY A 189 -13.79 -0.45 10.00
CA GLY A 189 -12.45 -0.32 10.57
C GLY A 189 -11.36 -1.13 9.84
N CYS A 190 -11.69 -1.78 8.72
CA CYS A 190 -10.71 -2.50 7.89
C CYS A 190 -9.98 -1.55 6.95
N LYS A 191 -8.66 -1.45 7.08
CA LYS A 191 -7.81 -0.64 6.19
C LYS A 191 -6.91 -1.51 5.34
N CYS A 192 -6.73 -1.12 4.08
CA CYS A 192 -5.74 -1.73 3.20
C CYS A 192 -4.36 -1.14 3.50
N ARG A 193 -3.45 -1.94 4.07
CA ARG A 193 -2.08 -1.53 4.38
C ARG A 193 -1.07 -2.37 3.62
N GLU A 194 0.09 -1.76 3.36
CA GLU A 194 1.27 -2.50 2.91
C GLU A 194 1.94 -3.17 4.09
N TYR A 195 2.24 -4.46 3.92
CA TYR A 195 3.08 -5.23 4.80
C TYR A 195 4.53 -4.82 4.57
N LYS A 196 5.12 -4.12 5.55
CA LYS A 196 6.54 -3.73 5.52
C LYS A 196 7.37 -4.70 6.36
N LYS A 197 8.20 -5.52 5.70
CA LYS A 197 9.37 -6.11 6.39
C LYS A 197 10.38 -4.98 6.63
N ARG A 198 11.07 -4.98 7.78
CA ARG A 198 12.14 -3.99 8.05
C ARG A 198 13.25 -4.10 6.99
N MET A 199 13.86 -2.95 6.69
CA MET A 199 14.74 -2.69 5.55
C MET A 199 16.00 -3.56 5.56
N TYR A 200 16.37 -4.08 4.38
CA TYR A 200 17.72 -4.59 4.10
C TYR A 200 18.61 -3.40 3.76
N PHE A 201 19.79 -3.29 4.38
CA PHE A 201 20.84 -2.38 3.94
C PHE A 201 21.66 -3.13 2.91
N ASP A 202 21.50 -2.75 1.65
CA ASP A 202 22.30 -3.32 0.57
C ASP A 202 23.63 -2.57 0.50
N GLY A 203 24.74 -3.29 0.54
CA GLY A 203 26.11 -2.74 0.51
C GLY A 203 26.51 -2.15 -0.84
N HIS A 204 25.56 -2.00 -1.77
CA HIS A 204 25.77 -1.43 -3.10
C HIS A 204 26.29 0.02 -3.09
N GLU A 205 26.11 0.75 -1.99
CA GLU A 205 26.57 2.14 -1.85
C GLU A 205 27.95 2.27 -1.20
N LEU A 206 28.63 1.16 -0.87
CA LEU A 206 30.00 1.22 -0.37
C LEU A 206 30.95 1.81 -1.44
N GLU A 207 31.87 2.67 -0.99
CA GLU A 207 32.76 3.42 -1.88
C GLU A 207 33.58 2.53 -2.82
N ASP A 208 34.01 1.36 -2.35
CA ASP A 208 34.77 0.39 -3.14
C ASP A 208 33.90 -0.28 -4.23
N VAL A 209 32.63 -0.57 -3.93
CA VAL A 209 31.66 -1.08 -4.90
C VAL A 209 31.36 -0.02 -5.97
N VAL A 210 31.20 1.24 -5.58
CA VAL A 210 30.97 2.35 -6.50
C VAL A 210 32.20 2.56 -7.41
N ALA A 211 33.41 2.53 -6.85
CA ALA A 211 34.65 2.63 -7.60
C ALA A 211 34.86 1.46 -8.58
N TYR A 212 34.47 0.24 -8.19
CA TYR A 212 34.51 -0.90 -9.11
C TYR A 212 33.50 -0.74 -10.26
N ARG A 213 32.27 -0.27 -9.95
CA ARG A 213 31.23 -0.07 -10.96
C ARG A 213 31.62 0.97 -12.00
N SER A 214 32.33 2.04 -11.63
CA SER A 214 32.80 3.02 -12.62
C SER A 214 33.78 2.38 -13.61
N VAL A 215 34.78 1.64 -13.11
CA VAL A 215 35.74 0.90 -13.96
C VAL A 215 35.04 -0.14 -14.84
N PHE A 216 34.04 -0.83 -14.31
CA PHE A 216 33.25 -1.80 -15.06
C PHE A 216 32.45 -1.13 -16.19
N LEU A 217 31.82 0.02 -15.93
CA LEU A 217 31.05 0.77 -16.93
C LEU A 217 31.94 1.25 -18.08
N ASP A 218 33.16 1.69 -17.79
CA ASP A 218 34.09 2.10 -18.85
C ASP A 218 34.48 0.93 -19.75
N ARG A 219 34.70 -0.27 -19.18
CA ARG A 219 34.94 -1.49 -19.96
C ARG A 219 33.70 -1.88 -20.78
N LEU A 220 32.52 -1.78 -20.18
CA LEU A 220 31.27 -2.12 -20.85
C LEU A 220 31.03 -1.22 -22.07
N ARG A 221 31.31 0.09 -21.97
CA ARG A 221 31.23 1.03 -23.10
C ARG A 221 32.12 0.64 -24.27
N THR A 222 33.33 0.14 -24.01
CA THR A 222 34.22 -0.34 -25.07
C THR A 222 33.65 -1.57 -25.77
N LEU A 223 33.03 -2.49 -25.01
CA LEU A 223 32.42 -3.69 -25.57
C LEU A 223 31.11 -3.40 -26.32
N GLU A 224 30.33 -2.42 -25.84
CA GLU A 224 29.06 -1.99 -26.42
C GLU A 224 29.20 -1.53 -27.88
N GLN A 225 30.34 -0.96 -28.25
CA GLN A 225 30.65 -0.60 -29.65
C GLN A 225 30.62 -1.80 -30.62
N ARG A 226 30.81 -3.01 -30.10
CA ARG A 226 30.83 -4.26 -30.86
C ARG A 226 29.58 -5.12 -30.65
N ILE A 227 28.60 -4.62 -29.88
CA ILE A 227 27.31 -5.29 -29.64
C ILE A 227 26.28 -4.72 -30.63
N ALA A 228 25.44 -5.57 -31.20
CA ALA A 228 24.36 -5.14 -32.07
C ALA A 228 23.31 -4.34 -31.30
N THR A 229 22.73 -3.33 -31.95
CA THR A 229 21.66 -2.50 -31.36
C THR A 229 20.35 -2.71 -32.08
N TYR A 230 19.22 -2.49 -31.41
CA TYR A 230 17.89 -2.68 -31.98
C TYR A 230 17.14 -1.35 -32.00
N LYS A 231 16.59 -0.95 -33.16
CA LYS A 231 15.92 0.35 -33.33
C LYS A 231 14.51 0.22 -33.94
N GLY A 232 13.62 1.12 -33.54
CA GLY A 232 12.24 1.24 -34.02
C GLY A 232 11.26 0.27 -33.35
N GLU A 233 9.96 0.44 -33.64
CA GLU A 233 8.88 -0.39 -33.05
C GLU A 233 9.01 -1.88 -33.42
N SER A 234 9.51 -2.17 -34.62
CA SER A 234 9.76 -3.54 -35.10
C SER A 234 11.07 -4.14 -34.57
N MET A 235 11.83 -3.42 -33.75
CA MET A 235 13.10 -3.86 -33.15
C MET A 235 14.07 -4.46 -34.18
N ILE A 236 14.36 -3.72 -35.26
CA ILE A 236 15.23 -4.20 -36.33
C ILE A 236 16.69 -4.20 -35.84
N LYS A 237 17.39 -5.33 -36.04
CA LYS A 237 18.81 -5.50 -35.68
C LYS A 237 19.70 -4.61 -36.55
N VAL A 238 20.48 -3.74 -35.91
CA VAL A 238 21.49 -2.88 -36.51
C VAL A 238 22.86 -3.38 -36.09
N LEU A 239 23.63 -3.85 -37.07
CA LEU A 239 24.98 -4.38 -36.83
C LEU A 239 25.95 -3.25 -36.42
N PRO A 240 26.89 -3.54 -35.51
CA PRO A 240 27.93 -2.58 -35.12
C PRO A 240 28.91 -2.34 -36.27
N ILE A 241 29.57 -1.19 -36.26
CA ILE A 241 30.67 -0.89 -37.20
C ILE A 241 31.92 -1.58 -36.63
N LEU A 242 32.37 -2.65 -37.30
CA LEU A 242 33.50 -3.46 -36.87
C LEU A 242 34.72 -3.17 -37.76
N ASN A 243 35.92 -3.15 -37.15
CA ASN A 243 37.18 -3.14 -37.89
C ASN A 243 37.49 -4.52 -38.50
N GLU A 244 38.42 -4.60 -39.46
CA GLU A 244 38.78 -5.85 -40.18
C GLU A 244 39.23 -7.04 -39.28
N ARG A 245 39.53 -6.78 -38.00
CA ARG A 245 39.93 -7.80 -37.01
C ARG A 245 38.94 -7.97 -35.86
N GLU A 246 37.82 -7.26 -35.87
CA GLU A 246 36.84 -7.28 -34.80
C GLU A 246 35.65 -8.17 -35.17
N GLN A 247 35.13 -8.88 -34.17
CA GLN A 247 33.93 -9.70 -34.28
C GLN A 247 32.81 -9.09 -33.45
N GLU A 248 31.57 -9.29 -33.94
CA GLU A 248 30.35 -8.99 -33.19
C GLU A 248 30.37 -9.73 -31.85
N LEU A 249 30.01 -9.01 -30.78
CA LEU A 249 29.85 -9.58 -29.45
C LEU A 249 28.37 -9.78 -29.16
N VAL A 250 28.03 -10.98 -28.69
CA VAL A 250 26.70 -11.29 -28.16
C VAL A 250 26.70 -11.01 -26.67
N PHE A 251 25.90 -10.04 -26.23
CA PHE A 251 25.72 -9.76 -24.82
C PHE A 251 24.76 -10.78 -24.20
N VAL A 252 25.31 -11.64 -23.33
CA VAL A 252 24.54 -12.64 -22.58
C VAL A 252 24.45 -12.17 -21.14
N THR A 253 23.22 -11.92 -20.68
CA THR A 253 22.94 -11.60 -19.29
C THR A 253 22.47 -12.85 -18.55
N HIS A 254 22.75 -12.93 -17.27
CA HIS A 254 22.34 -14.01 -16.39
C HIS A 254 21.81 -13.40 -15.10
N ASP A 255 20.69 -13.91 -14.62
CA ASP A 255 20.17 -13.52 -13.32
C ASP A 255 19.56 -14.71 -12.59
N GLU A 256 19.59 -14.65 -11.26
CA GLU A 256 19.03 -15.65 -10.37
C GLU A 256 17.92 -15.02 -9.53
N CYS A 257 16.70 -15.52 -9.71
CA CYS A 257 15.55 -15.10 -8.93
C CYS A 257 15.12 -16.21 -7.98
N ILE A 258 14.97 -15.86 -6.70
CA ILE A 258 14.54 -16.79 -5.66
C ILE A 258 13.06 -16.52 -5.36
N PHE A 259 12.22 -17.52 -5.59
CA PHE A 259 10.81 -17.52 -5.22
C PHE A 259 10.61 -18.32 -3.96
N TYR A 260 10.01 -17.70 -2.95
CA TYR A 260 9.74 -18.37 -1.69
C TYR A 260 8.29 -18.81 -1.58
N SER A 261 8.04 -19.95 -0.94
CA SER A 261 6.69 -20.47 -0.71
C SER A 261 5.80 -19.52 0.10
N ASN A 262 6.42 -18.67 0.93
CA ASN A 262 5.72 -17.65 1.70
C ASN A 262 5.73 -16.26 1.03
N ASP A 263 6.11 -16.14 -0.24
CA ASP A 263 5.93 -14.89 -0.99
C ASP A 263 4.43 -14.66 -1.20
N ARG A 264 3.87 -13.77 -0.38
CA ARG A 264 2.44 -13.44 -0.36
C ARG A 264 2.23 -12.00 -0.82
N LYS A 265 0.95 -11.66 -1.06
CA LYS A 265 0.54 -10.30 -1.40
C LYS A 265 1.07 -9.31 -0.36
N LYS A 266 1.83 -8.32 -0.83
CA LYS A 266 2.39 -7.23 -0.01
C LYS A 266 1.31 -6.30 0.57
N ARG A 267 0.10 -6.31 0.00
CA ARG A 267 -1.04 -5.52 0.50
C ARG A 267 -2.09 -6.43 1.10
N ILE A 268 -2.44 -6.17 2.34
CA ILE A 268 -3.45 -6.92 3.10
C ILE A 268 -4.49 -5.95 3.67
N TRP A 269 -5.73 -6.42 3.80
CA TRP A 269 -6.76 -5.73 4.56
C TRP A 269 -6.64 -6.16 6.01
N VAL A 270 -6.53 -5.18 6.91
CA VAL A 270 -6.30 -5.37 8.34
C VAL A 270 -7.38 -4.64 9.10
N HIS A 271 -7.99 -5.30 10.08
CA HIS A 271 -8.89 -4.67 11.05
C HIS A 271 -8.02 -4.18 12.22
N ASP A 272 -8.14 -2.89 12.58
CA ASP A 272 -7.33 -2.23 13.62
C ASP A 272 -5.79 -2.21 13.38
N VAL A 273 -5.02 -2.09 14.46
CA VAL A 273 -3.54 -2.01 14.48
C VAL A 273 -2.89 -3.41 14.44
N GLU A 274 -3.68 -4.47 14.57
CA GLU A 274 -3.18 -5.83 14.66
C GLU A 274 -2.75 -6.35 13.29
N MET A 275 -1.45 -6.24 13.01
CA MET A 275 -0.88 -6.89 11.83
C MET A 275 -0.85 -8.39 12.05
N PRO A 276 -1.47 -9.18 11.17
CA PRO A 276 -1.46 -10.62 11.33
C PRO A 276 -0.03 -11.15 11.26
N LEU A 277 0.28 -12.06 12.19
CA LEU A 277 1.57 -12.73 12.23
C LEU A 277 1.72 -13.63 11.01
N GLN A 278 2.79 -13.42 10.26
CA GLN A 278 3.20 -14.31 9.19
C GLN A 278 4.05 -15.44 9.77
N LYS A 279 4.01 -16.61 9.12
CA LYS A 279 4.94 -17.71 9.46
C LYS A 279 6.37 -17.16 9.43
N LYS A 280 7.11 -17.44 10.49
CA LYS A 280 8.51 -17.04 10.58
C LYS A 280 9.30 -17.76 9.47
N GLY A 281 10.08 -16.98 8.72
CA GLY A 281 10.89 -17.49 7.60
C GLY A 281 10.16 -17.51 6.25
N ASN A 282 10.93 -17.55 5.18
CA ASN A 282 10.39 -17.47 3.83
C ASN A 282 9.81 -18.82 3.33
N GLY A 283 9.98 -19.90 4.09
CA GLY A 283 9.55 -21.24 3.67
C GLY A 283 10.49 -21.83 2.60
N ARG A 284 10.03 -22.85 1.88
CA ARG A 284 10.82 -23.48 0.81
C ARG A 284 11.00 -22.52 -0.35
N SER A 285 12.20 -22.44 -0.90
CA SER A 285 12.51 -21.62 -2.07
C SER A 285 12.65 -22.46 -3.34
N ILE A 286 12.30 -21.86 -4.46
CA ILE A 286 12.69 -22.30 -5.80
C ILE A 286 13.61 -21.21 -6.34
N ILE A 287 14.79 -21.60 -6.80
CA ILE A 287 15.71 -20.70 -7.50
C ILE A 287 15.48 -20.91 -8.99
N VAL A 288 15.23 -19.83 -9.71
CA VAL A 288 15.14 -19.79 -11.16
C VAL A 288 16.36 -19.03 -11.65
N SER A 289 17.15 -19.66 -12.50
CA SER A 289 18.43 -19.16 -13.00
C SER A 289 18.38 -19.25 -14.51
N GLU A 290 18.45 -18.11 -15.21
CA GLU A 290 18.25 -18.07 -16.66
C GLU A 290 19.23 -17.13 -17.35
N PHE A 291 19.63 -17.51 -18.57
CA PHE A 291 20.44 -16.68 -19.44
C PHE A 291 19.54 -16.02 -20.50
N LEU A 292 19.70 -14.71 -20.66
CA LEU A 292 18.95 -13.89 -21.58
C LEU A 292 19.89 -13.21 -22.58
N THR A 293 19.47 -13.20 -23.84
CA THR A 293 20.09 -12.42 -24.92
C THR A 293 19.05 -11.53 -25.57
N GLU A 294 19.46 -10.38 -26.10
CA GLU A 294 18.53 -9.48 -26.78
C GLU A 294 17.98 -10.08 -28.09
N GLU A 295 18.76 -10.94 -28.75
CA GLU A 295 18.37 -11.54 -30.03
C GLU A 295 17.33 -12.65 -29.91
N CYS A 296 17.42 -13.48 -28.86
CA CYS A 296 16.59 -14.68 -28.72
C CYS A 296 15.75 -14.70 -27.45
N GLY A 297 15.86 -13.68 -26.59
CA GLY A 297 15.25 -13.67 -25.27
C GLY A 297 15.89 -14.74 -24.39
N GLN A 298 15.08 -15.64 -23.85
CA GLN A 298 15.56 -16.79 -23.08
C GLN A 298 16.34 -17.76 -23.97
N LEU A 299 17.57 -18.07 -23.58
CA LEU A 299 18.35 -19.09 -24.26
C LEU A 299 17.65 -20.45 -24.12
N LYS A 300 17.04 -20.89 -25.23
CA LYS A 300 16.29 -22.13 -25.31
C LYS A 300 16.72 -23.02 -26.46
N LEU A 301 16.99 -24.28 -26.13
CA LEU A 301 17.13 -25.33 -27.12
C LEU A 301 15.75 -25.75 -27.61
N THR A 302 15.53 -25.69 -28.92
CA THR A 302 14.35 -26.29 -29.56
C THR A 302 14.51 -27.80 -29.65
N ASP A 303 13.40 -28.53 -29.77
CA ASP A 303 13.42 -30.00 -29.82
C ASP A 303 14.35 -30.53 -30.94
N ARG A 304 14.36 -29.87 -32.10
CA ARG A 304 15.31 -30.16 -33.20
C ARG A 304 16.77 -29.91 -32.82
N LYS A 305 17.07 -28.86 -32.06
CA LYS A 305 18.44 -28.56 -31.59
C LYS A 305 18.86 -29.53 -30.49
N VAL A 306 17.93 -30.01 -29.68
CA VAL A 306 18.17 -31.06 -28.68
C VAL A 306 18.60 -32.37 -29.36
N GLU A 307 17.97 -32.72 -30.49
CA GLU A 307 18.35 -33.89 -31.29
C GLU A 307 19.72 -33.70 -31.97
N MET A 308 20.03 -32.49 -32.46
CA MET A 308 21.32 -32.18 -33.10
C MET A 308 22.51 -32.13 -32.13
N TYR A 309 22.28 -31.83 -30.85
CA TYR A 309 23.33 -31.69 -29.84
C TYR A 309 23.08 -32.62 -28.64
N PRO A 310 23.24 -33.95 -28.83
CA PRO A 310 22.92 -34.95 -27.81
C PRO A 310 23.83 -34.89 -26.57
N ASP A 311 24.97 -34.20 -26.65
CA ASP A 311 25.93 -34.06 -25.56
C ASP A 311 25.50 -33.06 -24.48
N VAL A 312 24.52 -32.19 -24.77
CA VAL A 312 24.00 -31.25 -23.78
C VAL A 312 23.23 -32.02 -22.69
N LEU A 313 23.58 -31.90 -21.41
CA LEU A 313 22.90 -32.64 -20.33
C LEU A 313 21.38 -32.41 -20.34
N ALA A 314 20.59 -33.47 -20.16
CA ALA A 314 19.11 -33.41 -20.15
C ALA A 314 18.55 -32.42 -19.11
N GLU A 315 19.24 -32.25 -17.99
CA GLU A 315 18.90 -31.29 -16.93
C GLU A 315 19.02 -29.83 -17.40
N ALA A 316 19.90 -29.55 -18.37
CA ALA A 316 20.02 -28.25 -19.03
C ALA A 316 19.01 -28.06 -20.19
N ARG A 317 18.15 -29.07 -20.46
CA ARG A 317 17.12 -29.04 -21.50
C ARG A 317 15.69 -28.85 -20.96
N CYS A 318 15.48 -28.99 -19.65
CA CYS A 318 14.15 -28.95 -19.02
C CYS A 318 13.91 -27.63 -18.29
N TYR A 319 12.72 -27.03 -18.48
CA TYR A 319 12.28 -25.81 -17.78
C TYR A 319 11.26 -26.12 -16.69
N PHE A 320 11.29 -25.31 -15.63
CA PHE A 320 10.16 -25.18 -14.70
C PHE A 320 9.12 -24.23 -15.31
N MET A 321 7.95 -24.74 -15.72
CA MET A 321 6.79 -23.91 -15.99
C MET A 321 5.87 -23.88 -14.76
N PRO A 322 5.74 -22.76 -14.04
CA PRO A 322 4.77 -22.64 -12.97
C PRO A 322 3.37 -22.40 -13.57
N ARG A 323 2.78 -23.45 -14.18
CA ARG A 323 1.37 -23.48 -14.55
C ARG A 323 0.86 -24.91 -14.72
N CYS A 324 0.34 -25.50 -13.64
CA CYS A 324 -0.83 -26.37 -13.73
C CYS A 324 -1.52 -26.50 -12.35
N PRO A 325 -2.86 -26.36 -12.24
CA PRO A 325 -3.62 -26.64 -11.03
C PRO A 325 -3.80 -28.14 -10.74
N TYR A 326 -3.27 -29.01 -11.60
CA TYR A 326 -3.39 -30.45 -11.41
C TYR A 326 -2.23 -30.99 -10.60
N HIS A 327 -2.58 -31.74 -9.55
CA HIS A 327 -1.70 -32.55 -8.74
C HIS A 327 -0.82 -33.46 -9.60
N ILE A 328 0.35 -32.97 -9.99
CA ILE A 328 1.45 -33.83 -10.42
C ILE A 328 2.27 -34.12 -9.16
N LYS A 329 2.14 -35.36 -8.66
CA LYS A 329 3.09 -35.94 -7.71
C LYS A 329 4.44 -36.10 -8.42
N ASN A 330 5.23 -35.04 -8.48
CA ASN A 330 6.65 -35.17 -8.73
C ASN A 330 7.36 -35.11 -7.38
N GLU A 331 8.25 -36.06 -7.12
CA GLU A 331 9.05 -36.15 -5.90
C GLU A 331 9.95 -34.92 -5.77
N PHE A 332 9.44 -33.90 -5.09
CA PHE A 332 10.18 -32.68 -4.79
C PHE A 332 11.28 -33.01 -3.78
N ARG A 333 12.56 -32.89 -4.17
CA ARG A 333 13.64 -32.80 -3.19
C ARG A 333 13.53 -31.46 -2.48
N THR A 334 13.18 -31.56 -1.20
CA THR A 334 13.08 -30.44 -0.28
C THR A 334 14.46 -30.22 0.30
N TRP A 335 15.01 -29.02 0.12
CA TRP A 335 16.33 -28.67 0.64
C TRP A 335 16.14 -28.04 2.02
N GLU A 336 16.30 -28.84 3.08
CA GLU A 336 16.18 -28.38 4.46
C GLU A 336 17.54 -28.00 5.09
N ASN A 337 18.66 -28.17 4.37
CA ASN A 337 20.00 -27.80 4.84
C ASN A 337 20.81 -27.12 3.71
N GLN A 338 21.80 -26.30 4.06
CA GLN A 338 22.78 -25.76 3.11
C GLN A 338 23.27 -26.89 2.18
N PRO A 339 23.22 -26.72 0.84
CA PRO A 339 23.57 -27.79 -0.08
C PRO A 339 25.06 -28.10 0.06
N VAL A 340 25.37 -29.29 0.57
CA VAL A 340 26.69 -29.90 0.38
C VAL A 340 26.85 -30.10 -1.13
N MET A 341 27.80 -29.39 -1.74
CA MET A 341 28.08 -29.56 -3.18
C MET A 341 28.41 -31.02 -3.46
N ARG A 342 27.65 -31.63 -4.36
CA ARG A 342 27.82 -33.04 -4.75
C ARG A 342 29.07 -33.20 -5.62
N SER A 343 29.68 -34.37 -5.56
CA SER A 343 30.77 -34.73 -6.46
C SER A 343 30.33 -34.58 -7.92
N THR A 344 31.16 -33.96 -8.75
CA THR A 344 30.91 -33.79 -10.19
C THR A 344 31.70 -34.84 -10.95
N THR A 345 31.37 -35.09 -12.20
CA THR A 345 32.23 -35.86 -13.11
C THR A 345 32.95 -34.93 -14.07
N PHE A 346 34.18 -35.29 -14.44
CA PHE A 346 34.97 -34.62 -15.49
C PHE A 346 35.68 -35.69 -16.32
N PHE A 347 36.05 -35.33 -17.55
CA PHE A 347 36.90 -36.18 -18.39
C PHE A 347 38.34 -35.72 -18.23
N ASP A 348 39.28 -36.67 -18.08
CA ASP A 348 40.70 -36.33 -18.08
C ASP A 348 41.25 -36.16 -19.52
N SER A 349 42.56 -35.91 -19.63
CA SER A 349 43.24 -35.73 -20.92
C SER A 349 43.12 -36.91 -21.87
N ASP A 350 42.81 -38.09 -21.33
CA ASP A 350 42.70 -39.36 -22.05
C ASP A 350 41.23 -39.76 -22.25
N GLU A 351 40.31 -38.78 -22.15
CA GLU A 351 38.85 -38.91 -22.29
C GLU A 351 38.18 -39.89 -21.30
N ASN A 352 38.87 -40.23 -20.21
CA ASN A 352 38.32 -41.11 -19.19
C ASN A 352 37.45 -40.33 -18.19
N LYS A 353 36.23 -40.81 -17.94
CA LYS A 353 35.31 -40.22 -16.96
C LYS A 353 35.81 -40.44 -15.54
N LYS A 354 36.19 -39.37 -14.86
CA LYS A 354 36.61 -39.35 -13.44
C LYS A 354 35.61 -38.61 -12.57
N ILE A 355 35.48 -39.06 -11.32
CA ILE A 355 34.65 -38.42 -10.30
C ILE A 355 35.50 -37.41 -9.54
N GLN A 356 35.12 -36.14 -9.59
CA GLN A 356 35.65 -35.06 -8.78
C GLN A 356 34.87 -34.93 -7.47
N GLN A 357 35.50 -35.24 -6.35
CA GLN A 357 34.96 -34.87 -5.04
C GLN A 357 35.20 -33.37 -4.77
N ILE A 358 34.14 -32.63 -4.47
CA ILE A 358 34.22 -31.20 -4.10
C ILE A 358 34.39 -31.03 -2.57
N VAL A 359 34.12 -32.08 -1.81
CA VAL A 359 34.25 -32.10 -0.35
C VAL A 359 35.40 -33.03 0.03
N PHE A 360 36.14 -32.71 1.08
CA PHE A 360 37.13 -33.65 1.64
C PHE A 360 36.40 -34.85 2.27
N GLY A 361 36.75 -36.07 1.84
CA GLY A 361 36.17 -37.29 2.39
C GLY A 361 36.53 -37.51 3.86
N GLU A 362 35.79 -38.40 4.52
CA GLU A 362 35.98 -38.76 5.94
C GLU A 362 37.37 -39.33 6.26
N ASN A 363 38.05 -39.86 5.25
CA ASN A 363 39.39 -40.44 5.37
C ASN A 363 40.52 -39.45 5.01
N TYR A 364 40.23 -38.15 4.93
CA TYR A 364 41.25 -37.15 4.60
C TYR A 364 42.28 -37.01 5.74
N GLU A 365 43.56 -36.82 5.36
CA GLU A 365 44.71 -36.78 6.27
C GLU A 365 44.56 -35.73 7.37
N ASP A 366 44.03 -34.55 7.02
CA ASP A 366 43.72 -33.48 7.98
C ASP A 366 42.28 -33.62 8.51
N PRO A 367 42.08 -33.95 9.81
CA PRO A 367 40.75 -34.09 10.40
C PRO A 367 39.93 -32.80 10.36
N THR A 368 40.57 -31.63 10.38
CA THR A 368 39.88 -30.33 10.41
C THR A 368 39.27 -29.95 9.07
N MET A 369 39.66 -30.64 8.00
CA MET A 369 39.23 -30.38 6.64
C MET A 369 38.14 -31.35 6.17
N ARG A 370 37.94 -32.47 6.87
CA ARG A 370 36.89 -33.46 6.56
C ARG A 370 35.51 -32.80 6.53
N GLY A 371 34.72 -33.11 5.51
CA GLY A 371 33.39 -32.51 5.32
C GLY A 371 33.39 -31.05 4.86
N LYS A 372 34.56 -30.38 4.78
CA LYS A 372 34.67 -29.02 4.22
C LYS A 372 34.82 -29.05 2.70
N LEU A 373 34.45 -27.94 2.07
CA LEU A 373 34.60 -27.75 0.63
C LEU A 373 36.09 -27.56 0.27
N LYS A 374 36.50 -28.20 -0.81
CA LYS A 374 37.81 -27.99 -1.44
C LYS A 374 37.81 -26.62 -2.11
N GLY A 375 38.88 -25.84 -1.89
CA GLY A 375 39.09 -24.58 -2.60
C GLY A 375 39.34 -24.80 -4.09
N LEU A 376 39.01 -23.80 -4.91
CA LEU A 376 39.15 -23.82 -6.36
C LEU A 376 40.57 -24.21 -6.83
N ARG A 377 41.60 -23.70 -6.14
CA ARG A 377 43.00 -24.04 -6.40
C ARG A 377 43.29 -25.53 -6.27
N LEU A 378 42.73 -26.19 -5.25
CA LEU A 378 42.96 -27.61 -5.01
C LEU A 378 42.26 -28.46 -6.07
N VAL A 379 41.01 -28.11 -6.41
CA VAL A 379 40.24 -28.78 -7.48
C VAL A 379 40.95 -28.67 -8.83
N LEU A 380 41.49 -27.49 -9.16
CA LEU A 380 42.24 -27.28 -10.40
C LEU A 380 43.56 -28.06 -10.43
N LYS A 381 44.24 -28.21 -9.29
CA LYS A 381 45.43 -29.06 -9.17
C LYS A 381 45.09 -30.54 -9.38
N GLU A 382 44.03 -31.04 -8.74
CA GLU A 382 43.56 -32.43 -8.89
C GLU A 382 43.18 -32.75 -10.35
N ARG A 383 42.67 -31.76 -11.08
CA ARG A 383 42.35 -31.86 -12.51
C ARG A 383 43.54 -31.63 -13.45
N ARG A 384 44.75 -31.35 -12.93
CA ARG A 384 45.95 -30.94 -13.71
C ARG A 384 45.75 -29.69 -14.57
N LEU A 385 44.80 -28.83 -14.19
CA LEU A 385 44.48 -27.57 -14.89
C LEU A 385 45.16 -26.35 -14.24
N TRP A 386 45.84 -26.53 -13.11
CA TRP A 386 46.54 -25.45 -12.42
C TRP A 386 47.86 -25.08 -13.11
N LYS A 387 47.90 -23.92 -13.76
CA LYS A 387 49.12 -23.32 -14.34
C LYS A 387 49.79 -22.36 -13.35
N LYS A 388 51.11 -22.27 -13.36
CA LYS A 388 51.89 -21.38 -12.46
C LYS A 388 51.55 -19.88 -12.62
N GLU A 389 51.01 -19.50 -13.77
CA GLU A 389 50.60 -18.13 -14.12
C GLU A 389 49.19 -17.77 -13.62
N LEU A 390 48.43 -18.73 -13.07
CA LEU A 390 47.11 -18.46 -12.49
C LEU A 390 47.27 -17.89 -11.07
N HIS A 391 47.04 -16.58 -10.94
CA HIS A 391 46.96 -15.89 -9.67
C HIS A 391 45.50 -15.90 -9.17
N LEU A 392 45.28 -16.49 -7.99
CA LEU A 392 44.04 -16.35 -7.25
C LEU A 392 44.24 -15.23 -6.22
N GLU A 393 43.71 -14.05 -6.48
CA GLU A 393 43.58 -13.01 -5.46
C GLU A 393 42.37 -13.36 -4.58
N CYS A 394 42.63 -13.73 -3.33
CA CYS A 394 41.60 -13.84 -2.31
C CYS A 394 41.64 -12.54 -1.50
N LYS A 395 40.51 -11.83 -1.41
CA LYS A 395 40.34 -10.72 -0.46
C LYS A 395 40.27 -11.26 0.97
#